data_AF-A0A9W7BC48-F1
#
_entry.id   AF-A0A9W7BC48-F1
#
_cell.length_a   1.000
_cell.length_b   1.000
_cell.length_c   1.000
_cell.angle_alpha   90.00
_cell.angle_beta   90.00
_cell.angle_gamma   90.00
#
_symmetry.space_group_name_H-M   'P 1'
#
loop_
_entity.id
_entity.type
_entity.pdbx_description
1 polymer ?
#
loop_
_entity_poly.entity_id
_entity_poly.type
_entity_poly.pdbx_seq_one_letter_code
_entity_poly.pdbx_strand_id
1 'polypeptide(L)'
;MLSGSAAQHDTIQKGDQVLSVNSSPCSTLDFDAVMGLIFSAAESSETVAISLGRAAAASGPASGGSANTGALPDGTQVKLTVTSKGTTKEITGLVGDNMRTTLLDNKIDLYNTMKKKLSNCGGGGQCLTCKVIVEPESGNWGKRSDYEEQKLKKFPENVRLACFNVIEGAATIEVEG
;
A
#
# COMPACT_ATOMS: atom_id res chain seq x y z
N MET A 1 -6.31 10.31 -3.94
CA MET A 1 -7.32 10.77 -2.96
C MET A 1 -7.80 9.62 -2.07
N LEU A 2 -7.62 9.71 -0.75
CA LEU A 2 -8.18 8.74 0.19
C LEU A 2 -9.71 8.77 0.10
N SER A 3 -10.34 7.66 -0.27
CA SER A 3 -11.80 7.53 -0.37
C SER A 3 -12.30 6.55 0.67
N GLY A 4 -13.16 7.01 1.56
CA GLY A 4 -13.77 6.26 2.65
C GLY A 4 -14.25 7.21 3.74
N SER A 5 -15.16 6.75 4.61
CA SER A 5 -15.77 7.63 5.63
C SER A 5 -14.73 8.30 6.53
N ALA A 6 -13.68 7.57 6.91
CA ALA A 6 -12.60 8.12 7.73
C ALA A 6 -11.81 9.25 7.03
N ALA A 7 -11.63 9.14 5.70
CA ALA A 7 -10.93 10.15 4.91
C ALA A 7 -11.80 11.39 4.66
N GLN A 8 -13.13 11.23 4.61
CA GLN A 8 -14.07 12.34 4.43
C GLN A 8 -14.24 13.19 5.70
N HIS A 9 -13.96 12.61 6.87
CA HIS A 9 -14.16 13.24 8.17
C HIS A 9 -12.87 13.56 8.92
N ASP A 10 -11.70 13.34 8.30
CA ASP A 10 -10.36 13.53 8.92
C ASP A 10 -10.21 12.84 10.28
N THR A 11 -10.92 11.72 10.47
CA THR A 11 -10.95 10.99 11.76
C THR A 11 -9.72 10.12 11.98
N ILE A 12 -8.92 9.90 10.93
CA ILE A 12 -7.70 9.10 10.96
C ILE A 12 -6.62 9.85 10.18
N GLN A 13 -5.48 10.07 10.81
CA GLN A 13 -4.34 10.76 10.22
C GLN A 13 -3.11 9.85 10.12
N LYS A 14 -2.19 10.21 9.21
CA LYS A 14 -0.88 9.54 9.13
C LYS A 14 -0.20 9.63 10.50
N GLY A 15 0.26 8.48 11.01
CA GLY A 15 0.92 8.37 12.32
C GLY A 15 -0.02 8.02 13.48
N ASP A 16 -1.33 7.86 13.25
CA ASP A 16 -2.21 7.28 14.28
C ASP A 16 -1.88 5.79 14.49
N GLN A 17 -1.92 5.36 15.75
CA GLN A 17 -1.64 3.99 16.17
C GLN A 17 -2.93 3.30 16.65
N VAL A 18 -3.01 1.99 16.50
CA VAL A 18 -4.06 1.17 17.10
C VAL A 18 -3.86 1.14 18.61
N LEU A 19 -4.73 1.82 19.35
CA LEU A 19 -4.64 1.91 20.80
C LEU A 19 -5.33 0.73 21.48
N SER A 20 -6.44 0.25 20.93
CA SER A 20 -7.15 -0.91 21.48
C SER A 20 -8.05 -1.64 20.47
N VAL A 21 -8.36 -2.91 20.76
CA VAL A 21 -9.37 -3.74 20.07
C VAL A 21 -10.40 -4.22 21.11
N ASN A 22 -11.69 -3.90 20.93
CA ASN A 22 -12.76 -4.16 21.91
C ASN A 22 -12.38 -3.77 23.36
N SER A 23 -11.71 -2.62 23.50
CA SER A 23 -11.15 -2.09 24.76
C SER A 23 -9.88 -2.78 25.28
N SER A 24 -9.39 -3.84 24.64
CA SER A 24 -8.10 -4.47 24.97
C SER A 24 -6.94 -3.60 24.44
N PRO A 25 -6.02 -3.11 25.29
CA PRO A 25 -4.93 -2.25 24.85
C PRO A 25 -3.96 -2.94 23.89
N CYS A 26 -3.55 -2.23 22.84
CA CYS A 26 -2.66 -2.74 21.79
C CYS A 26 -1.35 -1.95 21.67
N SER A 27 -1.19 -0.84 22.38
CA SER A 27 -0.09 0.12 22.16
C SER A 27 1.31 -0.44 22.43
N THR A 28 1.43 -1.57 23.11
CA THR A 28 2.70 -2.24 23.41
C THR A 28 2.84 -3.60 22.73
N LEU A 29 1.86 -4.00 21.92
CA LEU A 29 1.84 -5.29 21.25
C LEU A 29 2.54 -5.23 19.90
N ASP A 30 3.12 -6.35 19.49
CA ASP A 30 3.59 -6.52 18.13
C ASP A 30 2.42 -6.77 17.17
N PHE A 31 2.72 -6.77 15.87
CA PHE A 31 1.72 -6.90 14.82
C PHE A 31 0.91 -8.19 14.96
N ASP A 32 1.57 -9.33 15.21
CA ASP A 32 0.92 -10.63 15.28
C ASP A 32 -0.01 -10.73 16.50
N ALA A 33 0.39 -10.19 17.65
CA ALA A 33 -0.45 -10.14 18.84
C ALA A 33 -1.68 -9.23 18.65
N VAL A 34 -1.54 -8.09 17.97
CA VAL A 34 -2.69 -7.22 17.63
C VAL A 34 -3.65 -7.95 16.70
N MET A 35 -3.14 -8.66 15.69
CA MET A 35 -3.99 -9.43 14.77
C MET A 35 -4.70 -10.58 15.48
N GLY A 36 -4.04 -11.24 16.43
CA GLY A 36 -4.65 -12.23 17.32
C GLY A 36 -5.84 -11.65 18.09
N LEU A 37 -5.70 -10.44 18.65
CA LEU A 37 -6.81 -9.77 19.33
C LEU A 37 -7.98 -9.44 18.41
N ILE A 38 -7.71 -8.99 17.18
CA ILE A 38 -8.75 -8.71 16.18
C ILE A 38 -9.51 -9.99 15.83
N PHE A 39 -8.79 -11.10 15.66
CA PHE A 39 -9.39 -12.40 15.36
C PHE A 39 -10.29 -12.87 16.51
N SER A 40 -9.79 -12.86 17.75
CA SER A 40 -10.58 -13.24 18.93
C SER A 40 -11.78 -12.30 19.15
N ALA A 41 -11.63 -11.01 18.86
CA ALA A 41 -12.72 -10.05 18.93
C ALA A 41 -13.82 -10.37 17.90
N ALA A 42 -13.43 -10.78 16.68
CA ALA A 42 -14.38 -11.17 15.63
C ALA A 42 -15.11 -12.49 15.94
N GLU A 43 -14.50 -13.40 16.69
CA GLU A 43 -15.15 -14.64 17.14
C GLU A 43 -16.14 -14.40 18.29
N SER A 44 -15.85 -13.43 19.17
CA SER A 44 -16.60 -13.21 20.40
C SER A 44 -17.64 -12.09 20.32
N SER A 45 -17.66 -11.30 19.26
CA SER A 45 -18.56 -10.16 19.10
C SER A 45 -19.00 -9.99 17.64
N GLU A 46 -20.25 -9.55 17.44
CA GLU A 46 -20.78 -9.17 16.13
C GLU A 46 -20.06 -7.93 15.56
N THR A 47 -19.46 -7.10 16.43
CA THR A 47 -18.70 -5.92 16.04
C THR A 47 -17.31 -5.91 16.66
N VAL A 48 -16.33 -5.46 15.87
CA VAL A 48 -14.96 -5.21 16.33
C VAL A 48 -14.74 -3.70 16.40
N ALA A 49 -14.66 -3.17 17.60
CA ALA A 49 -14.34 -1.76 17.86
C ALA A 49 -12.83 -1.57 17.95
N ILE A 50 -12.27 -0.80 17.02
CA ILE A 50 -10.84 -0.45 17.02
C ILE A 50 -10.72 1.02 17.39
N SER A 51 -9.94 1.32 18.43
CA SER A 51 -9.60 2.70 18.78
C SER A 51 -8.24 3.06 18.18
N LEU A 52 -8.19 4.25 17.60
CA LEU A 52 -7.00 4.82 16.98
C LEU A 52 -6.68 6.13 17.70
N GLY A 53 -5.41 6.47 17.80
CA GLY A 53 -5.02 7.77 18.30
C GLY A 53 -3.54 8.05 18.21
N ARG A 54 -3.20 9.30 18.50
CA ARG A 54 -1.82 9.78 18.51
C ARG A 54 -1.18 9.38 19.84
N ALA A 55 -0.22 8.46 19.82
CA ALA A 55 0.60 8.22 20.99
C ALA A 55 1.35 9.51 21.36
N ALA A 56 1.17 9.99 22.59
CA ALA A 56 1.93 11.11 23.11
C ALA A 56 3.39 10.68 23.25
N ALA A 57 4.22 11.02 22.25
CA ALA A 57 5.68 10.97 22.27
C ALA A 57 6.27 9.77 23.07
N ALA A 58 5.80 8.56 22.79
CA ALA A 58 6.57 7.37 23.08
C ALA A 58 7.30 7.05 21.78
N SER A 59 8.62 7.30 21.77
CA SER A 59 9.54 6.67 20.84
C SER A 59 9.40 5.16 20.99
N GLY A 60 8.45 4.58 20.24
CA GLY A 60 8.29 3.14 20.11
C GLY A 60 9.54 2.55 19.45
N PRO A 61 9.84 1.27 19.72
CA PRO A 61 10.98 0.62 19.10
C PRO A 61 10.82 0.69 17.58
N ALA A 62 11.89 1.12 16.92
CA ALA A 62 12.02 0.98 15.50
C ALA A 62 11.80 -0.50 15.10
N SER A 63 11.08 -0.68 14.01
CA SER A 63 11.13 -1.81 13.07
C SER A 63 10.85 -3.22 13.59
N GLY A 64 9.70 -3.77 13.17
CA GLY A 64 9.56 -5.18 12.77
C GLY A 64 9.61 -5.37 11.24
N GLY A 65 10.01 -4.36 10.47
CA GLY A 65 10.34 -4.52 9.06
C GLY A 65 11.78 -5.01 8.93
N SER A 66 11.96 -6.13 8.24
CA SER A 66 13.27 -6.65 7.83
C SER A 66 14.24 -5.52 7.49
N ALA A 67 15.31 -5.39 8.27
CA ALA A 67 16.32 -4.37 8.07
C ALA A 67 17.04 -4.64 6.74
N ASN A 68 16.62 -3.95 5.68
CA ASN A 68 17.48 -3.66 4.54
C ASN A 68 18.05 -2.26 4.73
N THR A 69 19.36 -2.19 4.94
CA THR A 69 20.17 -1.00 5.26
C THR A 69 20.31 0.02 4.10
N GLY A 70 19.28 0.15 3.26
CA GLY A 70 19.21 1.08 2.13
C GLY A 70 17.80 1.60 1.82
N ALA A 71 16.83 1.44 2.71
CA ALA A 71 15.48 1.98 2.52
C ALA A 71 15.46 3.51 2.68
N LEU A 72 14.86 4.20 1.71
CA LEU A 72 14.68 5.65 1.78
C LEU A 72 13.62 5.98 2.86
N PRO A 73 13.74 7.10 3.59
CA PRO A 73 12.73 7.52 4.56
C PRO A 73 11.38 7.81 3.90
N ASP A 74 10.27 7.50 4.59
CA ASP A 74 8.92 7.92 4.20
C ASP A 74 8.83 9.42 3.91
N GLY A 75 8.11 9.79 2.85
CA GLY A 75 7.99 11.17 2.39
C GLY A 75 9.16 11.67 1.55
N THR A 76 10.23 10.87 1.36
CA THR A 76 11.32 11.22 0.45
C THR A 76 10.78 11.32 -0.97
N GLN A 77 11.01 12.45 -1.62
CA GLN A 77 10.61 12.66 -3.01
C GLN A 77 11.50 11.85 -3.95
N VAL A 78 10.88 11.07 -4.83
CA VAL A 78 11.57 10.23 -5.82
C VAL A 78 10.95 10.40 -7.20
N LYS A 79 11.75 10.10 -8.21
CA LYS A 79 11.36 10.18 -9.62
C LYS A 79 10.93 8.80 -10.11
N LEU A 80 9.77 8.72 -10.75
CA LEU A 80 9.28 7.50 -11.40
C LEU A 80 9.23 7.74 -12.91
N THR A 81 9.82 6.84 -13.68
CA THR A 81 9.72 6.82 -15.14
C THR A 81 8.61 5.87 -15.53
N VAL A 82 7.52 6.38 -16.11
CA VAL A 82 6.32 5.59 -16.36
C VAL A 82 6.01 5.53 -17.85
N THR A 83 5.97 4.33 -18.41
CA THR A 83 5.57 4.08 -19.80
C THR A 83 4.13 3.60 -19.84
N SER A 84 3.26 4.31 -20.56
CA SER A 84 1.85 3.93 -20.76
C SER A 84 1.43 4.20 -22.20
N LYS A 85 0.84 3.19 -22.88
CA LYS A 85 0.43 3.28 -24.30
C LYS A 85 1.55 3.77 -25.23
N GLY A 86 2.79 3.34 -24.98
CA GLY A 86 3.97 3.75 -25.74
C GLY A 86 4.46 5.18 -25.47
N THR A 87 3.87 5.89 -24.51
CA THR A 87 4.34 7.22 -24.07
C THR A 87 5.03 7.11 -22.72
N THR A 88 6.27 7.57 -22.65
CA THR A 88 7.06 7.64 -21.41
C THR A 88 6.88 9.01 -20.76
N LYS A 89 6.60 9.04 -19.46
CA LYS A 89 6.49 10.26 -18.66
C LYS A 89 7.26 10.10 -17.37
N GLU A 90 7.94 11.17 -16.97
CA GLU A 90 8.54 11.25 -15.66
C GLU A 90 7.56 11.90 -14.70
N ILE A 91 7.32 11.26 -13.57
CA ILE A 91 6.43 11.76 -12.52
C ILE A 91 7.16 11.77 -11.19
N THR A 92 6.61 12.52 -10.25
CA THR A 92 7.12 12.59 -8.89
C THR A 92 6.23 11.77 -7.96
N GLY A 93 6.85 10.98 -7.09
CA GLY A 93 6.19 10.27 -6.00
C GLY A 93 6.90 10.52 -4.68
N LEU A 94 6.27 10.15 -3.57
CA LEU A 94 6.89 10.12 -2.26
C LEU A 94 7.02 8.68 -1.79
N VAL A 95 8.16 8.36 -1.18
CA VAL A 95 8.36 7.05 -0.54
C VAL A 95 7.27 6.83 0.52
N GLY A 96 6.68 5.63 0.53
CA GLY A 96 5.54 5.26 1.37
C GLY A 96 4.16 5.58 0.78
N ASP A 97 4.06 6.35 -0.31
CA ASP A 97 2.78 6.61 -0.96
C ASP A 97 2.28 5.39 -1.74
N ASN A 98 0.96 5.18 -1.76
CA ASN A 98 0.34 4.11 -2.53
C ASN A 98 0.58 4.32 -4.04
N MET A 99 1.23 3.35 -4.70
CA MET A 99 1.66 3.48 -6.09
C MET A 99 0.50 3.73 -7.05
N ARG A 100 -0.64 3.04 -6.89
CA ARG A 100 -1.83 3.27 -7.73
C ARG A 100 -2.30 4.72 -7.62
N THR A 101 -2.37 5.25 -6.40
CA THR A 101 -2.86 6.60 -6.16
C THR A 101 -1.91 7.63 -6.78
N THR A 102 -0.60 7.47 -6.57
CA THR A 102 0.44 8.31 -7.18
C THR A 102 0.35 8.32 -8.70
N LEU A 103 0.18 7.16 -9.34
CA LEU A 103 0.04 7.05 -10.80
C LEU A 103 -1.24 7.76 -11.31
N LEU A 104 -2.38 7.53 -10.66
CA LEU A 104 -3.66 8.16 -11.05
C LEU A 104 -3.66 9.68 -10.85
N ASP A 105 -3.10 10.16 -9.75
CA ASP A 105 -3.02 11.60 -9.45
C ASP A 105 -2.12 12.32 -10.49
N ASN A 106 -1.07 11.65 -10.97
CA ASN A 106 -0.22 12.08 -12.09
C ASN A 106 -0.80 11.81 -13.50
N LYS A 107 -2.10 11.50 -13.60
CA LYS A 107 -2.82 11.27 -14.87
C LYS A 107 -2.26 10.13 -15.72
N ILE A 108 -1.67 9.12 -15.08
CA ILE A 108 -1.33 7.85 -15.75
C ILE A 108 -2.59 6.97 -15.80
N ASP A 109 -2.99 6.58 -17.01
CA ASP A 109 -4.18 5.76 -17.24
C ASP A 109 -3.89 4.28 -16.99
N LEU A 110 -3.91 3.86 -15.72
CA LEU A 110 -3.81 2.45 -15.30
C LEU A 110 -4.93 1.58 -15.87
N TYR A 111 -6.08 2.18 -16.14
CA TYR A 111 -7.28 1.50 -16.62
C TYR A 111 -7.51 1.82 -18.09
N ASN A 112 -6.46 1.61 -18.89
CA ASN A 112 -6.39 2.00 -20.29
C ASN A 112 -7.43 1.40 -21.24
N THR A 113 -8.16 0.36 -20.83
CA THR A 113 -9.26 -0.25 -21.58
C THR A 113 -10.59 -0.09 -20.86
N MET A 114 -11.69 0.00 -21.64
CA MET A 114 -13.04 0.13 -21.09
C MET A 114 -13.40 -1.00 -20.11
N LYS A 115 -12.93 -2.22 -20.39
CA LYS A 115 -13.07 -3.38 -19.49
C LYS A 115 -12.44 -3.09 -18.13
N LYS A 116 -11.18 -2.65 -18.10
CA LYS A 116 -10.48 -2.31 -16.85
C LYS A 116 -11.19 -1.17 -16.10
N LYS A 117 -11.67 -0.13 -16.80
CA LYS A 117 -12.42 0.97 -16.16
C LYS A 117 -13.68 0.49 -15.46
N LEU A 118 -14.46 -0.38 -16.11
CA LEU A 118 -15.71 -0.89 -15.54
C LEU A 118 -15.51 -1.98 -14.49
N SER A 119 -14.39 -2.70 -14.53
CA SER A 119 -14.16 -3.86 -13.66
C SER A 119 -13.10 -3.65 -12.57
N ASN A 120 -12.59 -2.43 -12.38
CA ASN A 120 -11.59 -2.16 -11.35
C ASN A 120 -12.21 -2.18 -9.95
N CYS A 121 -11.51 -2.75 -8.98
CA CYS A 121 -11.98 -2.87 -7.59
C CYS A 121 -11.69 -1.65 -6.71
N GLY A 122 -11.39 -0.48 -7.29
CA GLY A 122 -11.08 0.73 -6.54
C GLY A 122 -9.78 0.72 -5.73
N GLY A 123 -9.02 -0.40 -5.71
CA GLY A 123 -7.78 -0.54 -4.94
C GLY A 123 -7.75 -1.73 -3.98
N GLY A 124 -8.83 -2.51 -3.86
CA GLY A 124 -8.91 -3.63 -2.91
C GLY A 124 -8.08 -4.90 -3.25
N GLY A 125 -7.15 -4.85 -4.21
CA GLY A 125 -6.24 -5.96 -4.52
C GLY A 125 -6.86 -7.19 -5.23
N GLN A 126 -8.17 -7.22 -5.51
CA GLN A 126 -8.84 -8.44 -6.00
C GLN A 126 -8.88 -8.58 -7.53
N CYS A 127 -8.99 -7.48 -8.27
CA CYS A 127 -9.35 -7.50 -9.70
C CYS A 127 -8.15 -7.62 -10.67
N LEU A 128 -6.92 -7.47 -10.19
CA LEU A 128 -5.67 -7.49 -10.98
C LEU A 128 -5.58 -6.46 -12.13
N THR A 129 -6.54 -5.53 -12.23
CA THR A 129 -6.55 -4.50 -13.28
C THR A 129 -5.55 -3.38 -13.02
N CYS A 130 -5.03 -3.25 -11.79
CA CYS A 130 -4.01 -2.28 -11.39
C CYS A 130 -2.58 -2.82 -11.58
N LYS A 131 -2.40 -3.90 -12.37
CA LYS A 131 -1.07 -4.50 -12.57
C LYS A 131 -0.16 -3.51 -13.31
N VAL A 132 1.11 -3.53 -12.93
CA VAL A 132 2.20 -2.81 -13.60
C VAL A 132 3.42 -3.70 -13.63
N ILE A 133 4.32 -3.47 -14.57
CA ILE A 133 5.64 -4.07 -14.57
C ILE A 133 6.57 -3.06 -13.91
N VAL A 134 7.35 -3.48 -12.93
CA VAL A 134 8.39 -2.66 -12.29
C VAL A 134 9.74 -3.24 -12.73
N GLU A 135 10.61 -2.45 -13.34
CA GLU A 135 11.91 -2.98 -13.80
C GLU A 135 12.73 -3.50 -12.60
N PRO A 136 13.32 -4.70 -12.66
CA PRO A 136 14.04 -5.30 -11.53
C PRO A 136 15.23 -4.47 -11.02
N GLU A 137 15.85 -3.71 -11.92
CA GLU A 137 16.98 -2.83 -11.63
C GLU A 137 16.56 -1.47 -11.04
N SER A 138 15.24 -1.20 -11.01
CA SER A 138 14.68 0.11 -10.67
C SER A 138 14.31 0.24 -9.19
N GLY A 139 15.22 -0.16 -8.29
CA GLY A 139 15.12 0.07 -6.85
C GLY A 139 14.73 -1.17 -6.03
N ASN A 140 14.67 -0.98 -4.72
CA ASN A 140 14.58 -2.05 -3.72
C ASN A 140 13.15 -2.58 -3.50
N TRP A 141 12.41 -2.94 -4.55
CA TRP A 141 10.95 -3.24 -4.49
C TRP A 141 10.54 -4.56 -3.80
N GLY A 142 11.49 -5.19 -3.10
CA GLY A 142 11.28 -6.41 -2.31
C GLY A 142 10.67 -7.59 -3.06
N LYS A 143 10.48 -8.69 -2.34
CA LYS A 143 9.66 -9.82 -2.83
C LYS A 143 8.18 -9.45 -2.72
N ARG A 144 7.35 -10.00 -3.61
CA ARG A 144 5.88 -9.98 -3.43
C ARG A 144 5.48 -10.61 -2.10
N SER A 145 4.44 -10.06 -1.50
CA SER A 145 3.72 -10.74 -0.41
C SER A 145 3.13 -12.07 -0.87
N ASP A 146 2.86 -12.99 0.06
CA ASP A 146 2.25 -14.29 -0.28
C ASP A 146 0.89 -14.15 -0.96
N TYR A 147 0.08 -13.17 -0.54
CA TYR A 147 -1.21 -12.89 -1.16
C TYR A 147 -1.06 -12.41 -2.61
N GLU A 148 -0.15 -11.45 -2.84
CA GLU A 148 0.13 -10.94 -4.18
C GLU A 148 0.72 -12.03 -5.08
N GLU A 149 1.61 -12.87 -4.54
CA GLU A 149 2.20 -13.99 -5.24
C GLU A 149 1.15 -15.02 -5.67
N GLN A 150 0.19 -15.36 -4.80
CA GLN A 150 -0.94 -16.23 -5.17
C GLN A 150 -1.77 -15.65 -6.31
N LYS A 151 -2.03 -14.34 -6.28
CA LYS A 151 -2.80 -13.64 -7.32
C LYS A 151 -2.04 -13.50 -8.64
N LEU A 152 -0.72 -13.32 -8.57
CA LEU A 152 0.15 -13.06 -9.72
C LEU A 152 0.97 -14.29 -10.15
N LYS A 153 0.67 -15.49 -9.66
CA LYS A 153 1.40 -16.74 -9.94
C LYS A 153 1.63 -17.05 -11.43
N LYS A 154 0.81 -16.51 -12.32
CA LYS A 154 0.91 -16.68 -13.79
C LYS A 154 1.72 -15.58 -14.49
N PHE A 155 2.22 -14.61 -13.74
CA PHE A 155 2.94 -13.44 -14.26
C PHE A 155 4.41 -13.47 -13.82
N PRO A 156 5.34 -12.95 -14.62
CA PRO A 156 6.74 -12.82 -14.24
C PRO A 156 6.90 -12.04 -12.92
N GLU A 157 7.94 -12.33 -12.14
CA GLU A 157 8.14 -11.81 -10.77
C GLU A 157 8.08 -10.27 -10.67
N ASN A 158 8.50 -9.58 -11.71
CA ASN A 158 8.56 -8.12 -11.79
C ASN A 158 7.18 -7.45 -12.01
N VAL A 159 6.10 -8.21 -12.21
CA VAL A 159 4.74 -7.68 -12.23
C VAL A 159 4.27 -7.40 -10.80
N ARG A 160 3.69 -6.24 -10.53
CA ARG A 160 3.15 -5.88 -9.21
C ARG A 160 1.76 -5.29 -9.34
N LEU A 161 0.95 -5.43 -8.31
CA LEU A 161 -0.30 -4.70 -8.17
C LEU A 161 0.01 -3.31 -7.64
N ALA A 162 -0.14 -2.28 -8.47
CA ALA A 162 0.10 -0.89 -8.05
C ALA A 162 -0.75 -0.50 -6.83
N CYS A 163 -1.92 -1.12 -6.66
CA CYS A 163 -2.80 -0.87 -5.53
C CYS A 163 -2.34 -1.51 -4.21
N PHE A 164 -1.50 -2.54 -4.26
CA PHE A 164 -1.04 -3.29 -3.09
C PHE A 164 0.36 -2.88 -2.62
N ASN A 165 1.06 -2.08 -3.42
CA ASN A 165 2.45 -1.69 -3.17
C ASN A 165 2.55 -0.17 -2.95
N VAL A 166 3.51 0.22 -2.12
CA VAL A 166 3.89 1.61 -1.88
C VAL A 166 5.15 1.96 -2.66
N ILE A 167 5.41 3.24 -2.91
CA ILE A 167 6.65 3.68 -3.52
C ILE A 167 7.80 3.44 -2.54
N GLU A 168 8.80 2.66 -2.92
CA GLU A 168 9.98 2.38 -2.08
C GLU A 168 11.23 3.14 -2.55
N GLY A 169 11.20 3.66 -3.78
CA GLY A 169 12.28 4.42 -4.36
C GLY A 169 11.97 4.88 -5.78
N ALA A 170 13.00 5.42 -6.46
CA ALA A 170 12.93 5.70 -7.88
C ALA A 170 12.72 4.39 -8.65
N ALA A 171 11.87 4.39 -9.68
CA ALA A 171 11.51 3.18 -10.42
C ALA A 171 11.13 3.45 -11.87
N THR A 172 11.30 2.44 -12.72
CA THR A 172 10.75 2.42 -14.08
C THR A 172 9.55 1.49 -14.07
N ILE A 173 8.40 2.01 -14.50
CA ILE A 173 7.11 1.35 -14.42
C ILE A 173 6.48 1.29 -15.81
N GLU A 174 6.09 0.11 -16.26
CA GLU A 174 5.30 -0.06 -17.48
C GLU A 174 3.84 -0.43 -17.14
N VAL A 175 2.92 0.30 -17.76
CA VAL A 175 1.48 0.08 -17.65
C VAL A 175 0.99 -0.69 -18.88
N GLU A 176 0.76 -1.98 -18.71
CA GLU A 176 0.25 -2.84 -19.78
C GLU A 176 -1.17 -2.50 -20.23
N GLY A 177 -1.41 -2.63 -21.54
CA GLY A 177 -2.71 -2.57 -22.25
C GLY A 177 -3.78 -3.50 -21.71
#